data_AF-A0A6B3HP56-F1
#
_entry.id   AF-A0A6B3HP56-F1
#
_cell.length_a   1.000
_cell.length_b   1.000
_cell.length_c   1.000
_cell.angle_alpha   90.00
_cell.angle_beta   90.00
_cell.angle_gamma   90.00
#
_symmetry.space_group_name_H-M   'P 1'
#
loop_
_entity.id
_entity.type
_entity.pdbx_description
1 polymer ?
#
loop_
_entity_poly.entity_id
_entity_poly.type
_entity_poly.pdbx_seq_one_letter_code
_entity_poly.pdbx_strand_id
1 'polypeptide(L)'
;HCGRVGTTTNGVNQQAQGSFQGSTFPGRDYAWVATNTNWVARPLVNGYGRGDVTVTGSTPSVVGASVCRSGSTTGWHCGTIQQLNTSVTYPEGTISGVTRTSVCAEP
;
A
#
# COMPACT_ATOMS: atom_id res chain seq x y z
N HIS A 1 4.70 -8.90 0.81
CA HIS A 1 5.44 -9.41 1.98
C HIS A 1 4.61 -9.44 3.27
N CYS A 2 3.52 -8.65 3.41
CA CYS A 2 2.79 -8.51 4.70
C CYS A 2 2.06 -9.76 5.21
N GLY A 3 1.83 -10.78 4.37
CA GLY A 3 1.10 -11.99 4.75
C GLY A 3 1.04 -13.00 3.61
N ARG A 4 0.76 -14.27 3.94
CA ARG A 4 0.55 -15.36 2.96
C ARG A 4 -0.95 -15.63 2.83
N VAL A 5 -1.35 -16.35 1.78
CA VAL A 5 -2.75 -16.79 1.63
C VAL A 5 -3.21 -17.51 2.90
N GLY A 6 -4.38 -17.13 3.41
CA GLY A 6 -4.95 -17.64 4.67
C GLY A 6 -4.56 -16.85 5.92
N THR A 7 -3.54 -15.99 5.89
CA THR A 7 -3.24 -15.08 7.02
C THR A 7 -4.45 -14.16 7.27
N THR A 8 -4.85 -14.00 8.53
CA THR A 8 -5.97 -13.13 8.93
C THR A 8 -5.50 -11.69 9.16
N THR A 9 -6.39 -10.72 8.93
CA THR A 9 -6.16 -9.30 9.24
C THR A 9 -7.19 -8.79 10.23
N ASN A 10 -6.76 -7.79 11.01
CA ASN A 10 -7.63 -6.99 11.86
C ASN A 10 -7.71 -5.57 11.29
N GLY A 11 -8.88 -4.95 11.40
CA GLY A 11 -9.08 -3.58 10.96
C GLY A 11 -8.63 -2.56 12.01
N VAL A 12 -8.90 -1.28 11.73
CA VAL A 12 -8.45 -0.16 12.58
C VAL A 12 -8.97 -0.22 14.03
N ASN A 13 -10.13 -0.86 14.24
CA ASN A 13 -10.74 -1.09 15.56
C ASN A 13 -10.32 -2.43 16.20
N GLN A 14 -9.27 -3.07 15.67
CA GLN A 14 -8.76 -4.37 16.07
C GLN A 14 -9.75 -5.54 15.93
N GLN A 15 -10.91 -5.34 15.30
CA GLN A 15 -11.85 -6.41 15.00
C GLN A 15 -11.41 -7.18 13.75
N ALA A 16 -11.81 -8.44 13.70
CA ALA A 16 -11.55 -9.31 12.55
C ALA A 16 -12.04 -8.66 11.25
N GLN A 17 -11.15 -8.55 10.27
CA GLN A 17 -11.44 -7.89 9.00
C GLN A 17 -11.57 -8.86 7.84
N GLY A 18 -10.67 -9.83 7.74
CA GLY A 18 -10.66 -10.75 6.61
C GLY A 18 -9.42 -11.61 6.59
N SER A 19 -9.15 -12.20 5.43
CA SER A 19 -7.92 -12.97 5.19
C SER A 19 -7.36 -12.73 3.79
N PHE A 20 -6.06 -12.89 3.67
CA PHE A 20 -5.36 -12.85 2.38
C PHE A 20 -5.86 -13.97 1.48
N GLN A 21 -6.34 -13.63 0.28
CA GLN A 21 -6.77 -14.61 -0.74
C GLN A 21 -5.81 -14.67 -1.94
N GLY A 22 -4.97 -13.66 -2.10
CA GLY A 22 -3.84 -13.68 -3.03
C GLY A 22 -2.66 -12.94 -2.41
N SER A 23 -1.47 -13.47 -2.60
CA SER A 23 -0.22 -12.85 -2.16
C SER A 23 0.93 -13.32 -3.04
N THR A 24 1.75 -12.38 -3.51
CA THR A 24 2.96 -12.66 -4.30
C THR A 24 4.12 -11.92 -3.66
N PHE A 25 5.10 -12.69 -3.19
CA PHE A 25 6.38 -12.23 -2.66
C PHE A 25 7.31 -13.45 -2.48
N PRO A 26 8.57 -13.43 -2.95
CA PRO A 26 9.27 -12.35 -3.68
C PRO A 26 8.88 -12.29 -5.18
N GLY A 27 9.69 -11.59 -6.01
CA GLY A 27 9.50 -11.39 -7.46
C GLY A 27 8.62 -10.18 -7.78
N ARG A 28 7.45 -10.11 -7.15
CA ARG A 28 6.60 -8.91 -7.03
C ARG A 28 6.19 -8.75 -5.57
N ASP A 29 5.56 -7.62 -5.23
CA ASP A 29 5.08 -7.37 -3.88
C ASP A 29 3.67 -6.79 -3.89
N TYR A 30 2.67 -7.67 -3.94
CA TYR A 30 1.27 -7.29 -3.84
C TYR A 30 0.45 -8.45 -3.27
N ALA A 31 -0.71 -8.08 -2.74
CA ALA A 31 -1.67 -9.01 -2.16
C ALA A 31 -3.07 -8.38 -2.15
N TRP A 32 -4.09 -9.18 -1.88
CA TRP A 32 -5.43 -8.69 -1.61
C TRP A 32 -6.10 -9.50 -0.51
N VAL A 33 -6.95 -8.82 0.27
CA VAL A 33 -7.67 -9.37 1.42
C VAL A 33 -9.15 -9.42 1.07
N ALA A 34 -9.77 -10.60 1.22
CA ALA A 34 -11.22 -10.70 1.20
C ALA A 34 -11.76 -10.26 2.55
N THR A 35 -12.38 -9.09 2.60
CA THR A 35 -12.99 -8.55 3.82
C THR A 35 -14.33 -9.22 4.09
N ASN A 36 -14.67 -9.40 5.37
CA ASN A 36 -15.98 -9.89 5.77
C ASN A 36 -17.05 -8.77 5.66
N THR A 37 -18.32 -9.15 5.86
CA THR A 37 -19.49 -8.27 5.68
C THR A 37 -19.60 -7.13 6.70
N ASN A 38 -18.81 -7.15 7.78
CA ASN A 38 -18.80 -6.07 8.77
C ASN A 38 -17.95 -4.87 8.30
N TRP A 39 -17.25 -5.00 7.17
CA TRP A 39 -16.39 -3.95 6.61
C TRP A 39 -16.91 -3.50 5.24
N VAL A 40 -17.25 -2.22 5.13
CA VAL A 40 -17.69 -1.59 3.88
C VAL A 40 -16.53 -0.82 3.27
N ALA A 41 -16.13 -1.20 2.06
CA ALA A 41 -15.10 -0.47 1.31
C ALA A 41 -15.59 0.93 0.91
N ARG A 42 -14.72 1.92 1.09
CA ARG A 42 -14.95 3.30 0.64
C ARG A 42 -13.82 3.70 -0.31
N PRO A 43 -14.08 4.55 -1.33
CA PRO A 43 -13.05 5.02 -2.25
C PRO A 43 -12.23 6.15 -1.61
N LEU A 44 -11.67 5.91 -0.42
CA LEU A 44 -10.96 6.92 0.37
C LEU A 44 -9.59 6.40 0.83
N VAL A 45 -8.61 7.30 0.80
CA VAL A 45 -7.33 7.15 1.46
C VAL A 45 -7.31 8.11 2.66
N ASN A 46 -6.98 7.58 3.83
CA ASN A 46 -6.99 8.35 5.08
C ASN A 46 -5.94 9.47 5.06
N GLY A 47 -6.38 10.72 5.27
CA GLY A 47 -5.52 11.90 5.30
C GLY A 47 -4.88 12.18 6.66
N TYR A 48 -5.17 11.37 7.68
CA TYR A 48 -4.71 11.55 9.07
C TYR A 48 -4.99 12.96 9.61
N GLY A 49 -6.22 13.45 9.41
CA GLY A 49 -6.65 14.79 9.86
C GLY A 49 -6.34 15.94 8.89
N ARG A 50 -5.69 15.66 7.75
CA ARG A 50 -5.41 16.65 6.68
C ARG A 50 -6.48 16.68 5.57
N GLY A 51 -7.57 15.93 5.76
CA GLY A 51 -8.60 15.68 4.75
C GLY A 51 -8.34 14.39 3.99
N ASP A 52 -9.35 13.50 3.95
CA ASP A 52 -9.26 12.24 3.21
C ASP A 52 -9.23 12.49 1.71
N VAL A 53 -8.46 11.68 0.98
CA VAL A 53 -8.33 11.77 -0.48
C VAL A 53 -9.21 10.74 -1.15
N THR A 54 -10.04 11.17 -2.09
CA THR A 54 -10.91 10.27 -2.85
C THR A 54 -10.14 9.54 -3.94
N VAL A 55 -10.30 8.22 -4.01
CA VAL A 55 -9.79 7.39 -5.10
C VAL A 55 -10.72 7.54 -6.30
N THR A 56 -10.22 8.15 -7.37
CA THR A 56 -10.99 8.44 -8.60
C THR A 56 -10.56 7.61 -9.80
N GLY A 57 -9.44 6.88 -9.70
CA GLY A 57 -8.90 6.07 -10.78
C GLY A 57 -7.53 5.51 -10.44
N SER A 58 -6.85 4.97 -11.45
CA SER A 58 -5.57 4.26 -11.31
C SER A 58 -4.55 4.63 -12.40
N THR A 59 -4.74 5.77 -13.07
CA THR A 59 -3.81 6.24 -14.11
C THR A 59 -2.42 6.47 -13.52
N PRO A 60 -1.37 5.79 -14.00
CA PRO A 60 -0.02 5.98 -13.50
C PRO A 60 0.47 7.40 -13.74
N SER A 61 1.20 7.94 -12.78
CA SER A 61 1.84 9.25 -12.91
C SER A 61 3.29 9.13 -13.37
N VAL A 62 3.87 10.22 -13.85
CA VAL A 62 5.21 10.27 -14.45
C VAL A 62 6.30 10.59 -13.41
N VAL A 63 7.55 10.32 -13.76
CA VAL A 63 8.71 10.79 -12.98
C VAL A 63 8.65 12.32 -12.83
N GLY A 64 8.93 12.83 -11.64
CA GLY A 64 8.84 14.24 -11.26
C GLY A 64 7.47 14.67 -10.71
N ALA A 65 6.41 13.87 -10.92
CA ALA A 65 5.10 14.20 -10.38
C ALA A 65 5.02 14.05 -8.86
N SER A 66 4.16 14.85 -8.23
CA SER A 66 3.86 14.75 -6.81
C SER A 66 3.13 13.44 -6.50
N VAL A 67 3.50 12.80 -5.39
CA VAL A 67 2.84 11.61 -4.86
C VAL A 67 2.80 11.68 -3.35
N CYS A 68 1.71 11.19 -2.76
CA CYS A 68 1.57 11.07 -1.32
C CYS A 68 1.28 9.62 -0.94
N ARG A 69 1.62 9.25 0.29
CA ARG A 69 1.28 7.97 0.89
C ARG A 69 0.59 8.17 2.23
N SER A 70 -0.18 7.17 2.62
CA SER A 70 -0.88 7.06 3.89
C SER A 70 -0.47 5.73 4.55
N GLY A 71 0.02 5.75 5.79
CA GLY A 71 0.35 4.53 6.54
C GLY A 71 0.23 4.69 8.05
N SER A 72 -0.09 3.61 8.77
CA SER A 72 -0.42 3.64 10.20
C SER A 72 0.70 4.12 11.13
N THR A 73 1.97 3.94 10.74
CA THR A 73 3.11 4.30 11.59
C THR A 73 3.43 5.79 11.55
N THR A 74 3.34 6.39 10.38
CA THR A 74 3.90 7.72 10.08
C THR A 74 2.86 8.70 9.53
N GLY A 75 1.68 8.20 9.15
CA GLY A 75 0.56 9.00 8.68
C GLY A 75 0.71 9.42 7.21
N TRP A 76 0.41 10.68 6.93
CA TRP A 76 0.37 11.26 5.60
C TRP A 76 1.67 11.97 5.24
N HIS A 77 2.34 11.50 4.17
CA HIS A 77 3.58 12.09 3.67
C HIS A 77 3.55 12.25 2.16
N CYS A 78 4.16 13.32 1.66
CA CYS A 78 4.24 13.62 0.24
C CYS A 78 5.67 13.85 -0.21
N GLY A 79 5.87 13.71 -1.51
CA GLY A 79 7.15 13.82 -2.19
C GLY A 79 6.96 13.68 -3.69
N THR A 80 7.96 13.15 -4.39
CA THR A 80 7.95 13.02 -5.85
C THR A 80 8.29 11.62 -6.30
N ILE A 81 7.79 11.24 -7.47
CA ILE A 81 8.22 10.03 -8.18
C ILE A 81 9.62 10.28 -8.75
N GLN A 82 10.57 9.42 -8.39
CA GLN A 82 11.97 9.55 -8.81
C GLN A 82 12.31 8.59 -9.95
N GLN A 83 11.73 7.40 -9.96
CA GLN A 83 12.03 6.37 -10.95
C GLN A 83 10.87 5.37 -11.06
N LEU A 84 10.58 4.93 -12.28
CA LEU A 84 9.64 3.84 -12.56
C LEU A 84 10.40 2.55 -12.92
N ASN A 85 9.76 1.40 -12.75
CA ASN A 85 10.30 0.08 -13.12
C ASN A 85 11.66 -0.25 -12.48
N THR A 86 11.84 0.08 -11.20
CA THR A 86 13.05 -0.29 -10.45
C THR A 86 12.87 -1.64 -9.74
N SER A 87 13.89 -2.06 -8.99
CA SER A 87 13.93 -3.30 -8.22
C SER A 87 14.49 -3.08 -6.81
N VAL A 88 14.05 -3.89 -5.85
CA VAL A 88 14.56 -3.92 -4.47
C VAL A 88 14.89 -5.35 -4.10
N THR A 89 16.05 -5.57 -3.48
CA THR A 89 16.49 -6.90 -3.04
C THR A 89 16.27 -7.05 -1.54
N TYR A 90 15.44 -8.03 -1.18
CA TYR A 90 15.22 -8.50 0.19
C TYR A 90 16.03 -9.78 0.45
N PRO A 91 16.22 -10.20 1.72
CA PRO A 91 16.76 -11.52 2.04
C PRO A 91 16.01 -12.67 1.36
N GLU A 92 14.69 -12.54 1.20
CA GLU A 92 13.83 -13.54 0.55
C GLU A 92 13.93 -13.51 -0.99
N GLY A 93 14.43 -12.43 -1.58
CA GLY A 93 14.61 -12.29 -3.02
C GLY A 93 14.39 -10.88 -3.55
N THR A 94 14.66 -10.70 -4.84
CA THR A 94 14.46 -9.42 -5.53
C THR A 94 13.02 -9.26 -6.00
N ILE A 95 12.43 -8.09 -5.74
CA ILE A 95 11.18 -7.65 -6.36
C ILE A 95 11.49 -6.66 -7.49
N SER A 96 10.68 -6.69 -8.55
CA SER A 96 10.86 -5.86 -9.74
C SER A 96 9.58 -5.11 -10.11
N GLY A 97 9.71 -4.08 -10.95
CA GLY A 97 8.57 -3.28 -11.41
C GLY A 97 8.04 -2.31 -10.35
N VAL A 98 8.83 -1.99 -9.33
CA VAL A 98 8.44 -1.05 -8.27
C VAL A 98 8.76 0.40 -8.67
N THR A 99 8.13 1.35 -7.97
CA THR A 99 8.35 2.79 -8.17
C THR A 99 9.17 3.34 -7.01
N ARG A 100 10.23 4.09 -7.34
CA ARG A 100 11.02 4.84 -6.34
C ARG A 100 10.40 6.22 -6.15
N THR A 101 10.25 6.63 -4.90
CA THR A 101 9.77 7.97 -4.55
C THR A 101 10.67 8.62 -3.51
N SER A 102 10.58 9.94 -3.37
CA SER A 102 11.22 10.69 -2.29
C SER A 102 10.40 10.69 -0.98
N VAL A 103 9.28 9.96 -0.94
CA VAL A 103 8.38 9.96 0.21
C VAL A 103 8.99 9.09 1.32
N CYS A 104 9.25 9.66 2.49
CA CYS A 104 9.77 8.91 3.63
C CYS A 104 8.76 7.83 4.06
N ALA A 105 9.16 6.56 4.16
CA ALA A 105 8.29 5.44 4.52
C ALA A 105 8.34 5.09 6.02
N GLU A 106 9.49 5.30 6.64
CA GLU A 106 9.79 4.98 8.04
C GLU A 106 10.19 6.28 8.78
N PRO A 107 10.14 6.32 10.13
CA PRO A 107 10.78 7.36 10.91
C PRO A 107 12.30 7.42 10.72
#